data_AF-A0A7J4ZVU3-F1
#
_entry.id   AF-A0A7J4ZVU3-F1
#
_cell.length_a   1.000
_cell.length_b   1.000
_cell.length_c   1.000
_cell.angle_alpha   90.00
_cell.angle_beta   90.00
_cell.angle_gamma   90.00
#
_symmetry.space_group_name_H-M   'P 1'
#
loop_
_entity.id
_entity.type
_entity.pdbx_description
1 polymer ?
#
loop_
_entity_poly.entity_id
_entity_poly.type
_entity_poly.pdbx_seq_one_letter_code
_entity_poly.pdbx_strand_id
1 'polypeptide(L)'
;MSLQGPPMDNAKLVNITDNCTECGLCADSCRLLTESEESPAAMVKRGVTLSEALSCSFCGACEAVCPQGVSPMAMFAAKRREAVDSGEFAVEEFRYLYPDRENNVMSMYRKQCGIDYRDLEASGEATTCFFPGCTLMTYSPGLTREVFKRLKDGGVCQAIWTDCCGKLLEQLGLQQRLENAQERLKKLCVNIR
;
A
#
# COMPACT_ATOMS: atom_id res chain seq x y z
N MET A 1 -16.82 26.85 1.01
CA MET A 1 -17.37 26.30 2.26
C MET A 1 -16.76 24.92 2.49
N SER A 2 -15.81 24.94 3.41
CA SER A 2 -15.10 23.91 4.15
C SER A 2 -15.64 22.48 4.10
N LEU A 3 -14.83 21.55 3.61
CA LEU A 3 -14.67 20.19 4.14
C LEU A 3 -13.26 19.68 3.77
N GLN A 4 -12.21 20.21 4.38
CA GLN A 4 -10.94 19.50 4.47
C GLN A 4 -10.52 19.58 5.92
N GLY A 5 -10.77 18.49 6.66
CA GLY A 5 -10.00 18.23 7.87
C GLY A 5 -8.50 18.23 7.52
N PRO A 6 -7.62 18.34 8.52
CA PRO A 6 -6.18 18.25 8.25
C PRO A 6 -5.89 16.98 7.45
N PRO A 7 -4.94 17.00 6.49
CA PRO A 7 -4.51 15.77 5.80
C PRO A 7 -4.30 14.69 6.85
N MET A 8 -4.79 13.47 6.59
CA MET A 8 -4.79 12.36 7.57
C MET A 8 -3.42 12.14 8.22
N ASP A 9 -2.35 12.53 7.52
CA ASP A 9 -0.99 12.54 8.01
C ASP A 9 -0.77 13.51 9.14
N ASN A 10 -1.25 14.74 9.06
CA ASN A 10 -0.97 15.78 10.04
C ASN A 10 -1.47 15.36 11.43
N ALA A 11 -2.62 14.71 11.53
CA ALA A 11 -3.09 14.12 12.79
C ALA A 11 -2.17 13.00 13.30
N LYS A 12 -1.64 12.15 12.40
CA LYS A 12 -0.68 11.11 12.76
C LYS A 12 0.70 11.66 13.13
N LEU A 13 1.16 12.74 12.49
CA LEU A 13 2.42 13.42 12.82
C LEU A 13 2.34 14.10 14.19
N VAL A 14 1.21 14.76 14.48
CA VAL A 14 0.91 15.28 15.81
C VAL A 14 0.91 14.15 16.83
N ASN A 15 0.25 13.03 16.54
CA ASN A 15 0.26 11.86 17.42
C ASN A 15 1.68 11.30 17.68
N ILE A 16 2.55 11.26 16.68
CA ILE A 16 3.96 10.88 16.87
C ILE A 16 4.64 11.86 17.84
N THR A 17 4.45 13.16 17.62
CA THR A 17 5.10 14.22 18.41
C THR A 17 4.64 14.21 19.87
N ASP A 18 3.34 14.00 20.10
CA ASP A 18 2.73 14.13 21.42
C ASP A 18 2.84 12.85 22.27
N ASN A 19 2.83 11.68 21.63
CA ASN A 19 2.73 10.39 22.33
C ASN A 19 3.96 9.49 22.19
N CYS A 20 4.98 9.84 21.39
CA CYS A 20 6.22 9.08 21.39
C CYS A 20 6.98 9.28 22.71
N THR A 21 7.22 8.18 23.44
CA THR A 21 7.97 8.19 24.70
C THR A 21 9.47 7.97 24.52
N GLU A 22 9.94 7.94 23.26
CA GLU A 22 11.35 7.73 22.91
C GLU A 22 11.95 6.42 23.46
N CYS A 23 11.10 5.40 23.67
CA CYS A 23 11.49 4.14 24.30
C CYS A 23 12.40 3.20 23.48
N GLY A 24 12.61 3.46 22.19
CA GLY A 24 13.51 2.68 21.33
C GLY A 24 12.95 1.37 20.75
N LEU A 25 11.83 0.82 21.24
CA LEU A 25 11.29 -0.48 20.79
C LEU A 25 11.07 -0.58 19.26
N CYS A 26 10.66 0.52 18.63
CA CYS A 26 10.49 0.58 17.19
C CYS A 26 11.83 0.48 16.43
N ALA A 27 12.92 1.00 17.01
CA ALA A 27 14.26 0.93 16.44
C ALA A 27 14.83 -0.48 16.54
N ASP A 28 14.58 -1.21 17.62
CA ASP A 28 15.00 -2.62 17.76
C ASP A 28 14.41 -3.53 16.67
N SER A 29 13.23 -3.16 16.15
CA SER A 29 12.51 -3.90 15.10
C SER A 29 12.71 -3.34 13.69
N CYS A 30 13.46 -2.25 13.51
CA CYS A 30 13.56 -1.54 12.25
C CYS A 30 14.94 -0.92 12.04
N ARG A 31 15.72 -1.51 11.13
CA ARG A 31 17.07 -1.06 10.80
C ARG A 31 17.16 0.43 10.41
N LEU A 32 16.18 0.94 9.66
CA LEU A 32 16.14 2.37 9.31
C LEU A 32 16.07 3.28 10.54
N LEU A 33 15.26 2.90 11.53
CA LEU A 33 15.13 3.67 12.78
C LEU A 33 16.32 3.44 13.73
N THR A 34 16.98 2.28 13.65
CA THR A 34 18.27 2.06 14.33
C THR A 34 19.35 2.97 13.77
N GLU A 35 19.49 3.00 12.43
CA GLU A 35 20.52 3.75 11.72
C GLU A 35 20.31 5.27 11.77
N SER A 36 19.09 5.76 12.04
CA SER A 36 18.82 7.19 12.20
C SER A 36 19.33 7.76 13.53
N GLU A 37 19.62 6.92 14.54
CA GLU A 37 20.05 7.33 15.90
C GLU A 37 19.12 8.33 16.60
N GLU A 38 17.90 8.50 16.08
CA GLU A 38 16.89 9.47 16.52
C GLU A 38 15.57 8.78 16.80
N SER A 39 14.83 9.29 17.80
CA SER A 39 13.46 8.86 18.04
C SER A 39 12.51 9.34 16.93
N PRO A 40 11.38 8.64 16.67
CA PRO A 40 10.41 9.13 15.69
C PRO A 40 9.92 10.57 15.93
N ALA A 41 9.77 10.99 17.20
CA ALA A 41 9.42 12.38 17.51
C ALA A 41 10.54 13.37 17.15
N ALA A 42 11.81 13.01 17.38
CA ALA A 42 12.94 13.84 16.95
C ALA A 42 13.00 13.94 15.42
N MET A 43 12.81 12.83 14.70
CA MET A 43 12.78 12.81 13.23
C MET A 43 11.65 13.70 12.67
N VAL A 44 10.45 13.66 13.26
CA VAL A 44 9.34 14.55 12.86
C VAL A 44 9.72 16.02 13.06
N LYS A 45 10.32 16.38 14.20
CA LYS A 45 10.75 17.76 14.49
C LYS A 45 11.85 18.26 13.56
N ARG A 46 12.83 17.40 13.24
CA ARG A 46 13.93 17.71 12.31
C ARG A 46 13.44 17.83 10.86
N GLY A 47 12.41 17.07 10.52
CA GLY A 47 11.99 16.86 9.14
C GLY A 47 12.71 15.65 8.55
N VAL A 48 11.91 14.69 8.09
CA VAL A 48 12.38 13.46 7.45
C VAL A 48 12.91 13.78 6.06
N THR A 49 14.07 13.23 5.71
CA THR A 49 14.66 13.36 4.37
C THR A 49 13.97 12.45 3.37
N LEU A 50 14.06 12.76 2.08
CA LEU A 50 13.54 11.86 1.04
C LEU A 50 14.21 10.48 1.06
N SER A 51 15.51 10.41 1.37
CA SER A 51 16.24 9.14 1.45
C SER A 51 15.70 8.23 2.57
N GLU A 52 15.47 8.79 3.76
CA GLU A 52 14.84 8.06 4.88
C GLU A 52 13.43 7.61 4.50
N ALA A 53 12.64 8.51 3.91
CA ALA A 53 11.30 8.23 3.47
C ALA A 53 11.24 7.07 2.46
N LEU A 54 12.11 7.06 1.44
CA LEU A 54 12.19 6.01 0.43
C LEU A 54 12.78 4.69 0.95
N SER A 55 13.55 4.73 2.05
CA SER A 55 14.12 3.54 2.69
C SER A 55 13.09 2.74 3.51
N CYS A 56 11.99 3.36 3.94
CA CYS A 56 10.92 2.67 4.65
C CYS A 56 10.20 1.65 3.74
N SER A 57 10.11 0.39 4.17
CA SER A 57 9.40 -0.68 3.43
C SER A 57 7.91 -0.74 3.73
N PHE A 58 7.40 0.09 4.65
CA PHE A 58 6.02 0.05 5.14
C PHE A 58 5.60 -1.34 5.67
N CYS A 59 6.50 -2.07 6.33
CA CYS A 59 6.23 -3.41 6.85
C CYS A 59 5.34 -3.43 8.11
N GLY A 60 5.20 -2.30 8.81
CA GLY A 60 4.38 -2.19 10.02
C GLY A 60 5.01 -2.69 11.32
N ALA A 61 6.24 -3.22 11.29
CA ALA A 61 6.89 -3.75 12.50
C ALA A 61 7.01 -2.70 13.61
N CYS A 62 7.38 -1.46 13.28
CA CYS A 62 7.53 -0.37 14.24
C CYS A 62 6.21 0.05 14.90
N GLU A 63 5.09 -0.01 14.18
CA GLU A 63 3.76 0.31 14.70
C GLU A 63 3.25 -0.83 15.60
N ALA A 64 3.47 -2.08 15.20
CA ALA A 64 3.03 -3.26 15.94
C ALA A 64 3.66 -3.39 17.34
N VAL A 65 4.91 -2.93 17.51
CA VAL A 65 5.62 -2.98 18.79
C VAL A 65 5.47 -1.71 19.64
N CYS A 66 4.81 -0.67 19.11
CA CYS A 66 4.71 0.60 19.82
C CYS A 66 3.65 0.51 20.94
N PRO A 67 4.03 0.68 22.23
CA PRO A 67 3.07 0.60 23.34
C PRO A 67 2.06 1.75 23.36
N GLN A 68 2.36 2.85 22.65
CA GLN A 68 1.49 4.03 22.54
C GLN A 68 0.64 4.03 21.26
N GLY A 69 0.72 2.99 20.43
CA GLY A 69 0.01 2.94 19.15
C GLY A 69 0.43 4.02 18.15
N VAL A 70 1.63 4.59 18.33
CA VAL A 70 2.21 5.54 17.37
C VAL A 70 2.68 4.78 16.13
N SER A 71 2.48 5.38 14.95
CA SER A 71 2.91 4.80 13.68
C SER A 71 4.05 5.63 13.07
N PRO A 72 5.33 5.24 13.27
CA PRO A 72 6.47 5.89 12.61
C PRO A 72 6.38 5.84 11.08
N MET A 73 5.59 4.93 10.49
CA MET A 73 5.38 4.91 9.04
C MET A 73 4.72 6.19 8.50
N ALA A 74 3.93 6.88 9.33
CA ALA A 74 3.19 8.06 8.89
C ALA A 74 4.10 9.22 8.48
N MET A 75 5.23 9.44 9.16
CA MET A 75 6.19 10.50 8.79
C MET A 75 6.87 10.21 7.45
N PHE A 76 7.20 8.94 7.17
CA PHE A 76 7.76 8.55 5.87
C PHE A 76 6.73 8.68 4.74
N ALA A 77 5.48 8.31 4.99
CA ALA A 77 4.39 8.48 4.01
C ALA A 77 4.14 9.97 3.71
N ALA A 78 4.10 10.82 4.75
CA ALA A 78 3.93 12.26 4.61
C ALA A 78 5.05 12.86 3.76
N LYS A 79 6.31 12.50 4.05
CA LYS A 79 7.45 13.00 3.27
C LYS A 79 7.41 12.54 1.80
N ARG A 80 6.99 11.29 1.51
CA ARG A 80 6.84 10.84 0.11
C ARG A 80 5.80 11.64 -0.66
N ARG A 81 4.65 11.95 -0.04
CA ARG A 81 3.63 12.82 -0.67
C ARG A 81 4.17 14.23 -0.91
N GLU A 82 4.77 14.83 0.11
CA GLU A 82 5.40 16.16 -0.02
C GLU A 82 6.44 16.18 -1.15
N ALA A 83 7.28 15.16 -1.26
CA ALA A 83 8.31 15.07 -2.30
C ALA A 83 7.73 14.91 -3.71
N VAL A 84 6.59 14.22 -3.85
CA VAL A 84 5.85 14.14 -5.12
C VAL A 84 5.24 15.50 -5.46
N ASP A 85 4.56 16.14 -4.52
CA ASP A 85 3.85 17.41 -4.73
C ASP A 85 4.81 18.57 -5.04
N SER A 86 5.99 18.57 -4.42
CA SER A 86 7.04 19.58 -4.63
C SER A 86 7.96 19.27 -5.81
N GLY A 87 7.89 18.06 -6.38
CA GLY A 87 8.80 17.62 -7.45
C GLY A 87 10.23 17.32 -7.00
N GLU A 88 10.49 17.17 -5.69
CA GLU A 88 11.79 16.70 -5.14
C GLU A 88 12.13 15.29 -5.63
N PHE A 89 11.11 14.50 -5.94
CA PHE A 89 11.22 13.13 -6.41
C PHE A 89 10.74 12.99 -7.86
N ALA A 90 11.60 12.50 -8.75
CA ALA A 90 11.26 12.17 -10.15
C ALA A 90 10.39 10.90 -10.22
N VAL A 91 9.22 10.94 -9.60
CA VAL A 91 8.33 9.78 -9.40
C VAL A 91 7.99 9.08 -10.71
N GLU A 92 7.89 9.84 -11.81
CA GLU A 92 7.60 9.30 -13.15
C GLU A 92 8.68 8.38 -13.72
N GLU A 93 9.90 8.36 -13.18
CA GLU A 93 10.90 7.34 -13.52
C GLU A 93 10.44 5.93 -13.11
N PHE A 94 9.59 5.84 -12.08
CA PHE A 94 9.00 4.59 -11.59
C PHE A 94 7.73 4.18 -12.34
N ARG A 95 7.43 4.83 -13.47
CA ARG A 95 6.16 4.63 -14.20
C ARG A 95 5.90 3.21 -14.68
N TYR A 96 6.96 2.42 -14.86
CA TYR A 96 6.85 1.01 -15.23
C TYR A 96 6.28 0.15 -14.09
N LEU A 97 6.29 0.63 -12.85
CA LEU A 97 5.69 -0.05 -11.70
C LEU A 97 4.21 0.31 -11.50
N TYR A 98 3.74 1.41 -12.08
CA TYR A 98 2.42 1.97 -11.78
C TYR A 98 1.26 1.03 -12.16
N PRO A 99 0.42 0.61 -11.20
CA PRO A 99 -0.59 -0.41 -11.44
C PRO A 99 -1.82 0.07 -12.22
N ASP A 100 -2.06 1.39 -12.25
CA ASP A 100 -3.13 2.07 -12.99
C ASP A 100 -2.77 2.32 -14.47
N ARG A 101 -1.55 1.98 -14.89
CA ARG A 101 -1.18 1.95 -16.32
C ARG A 101 -1.47 0.59 -16.94
N GLU A 102 -1.99 0.61 -18.16
CA GLU A 102 -2.26 -0.59 -18.95
C GLU A 102 -1.00 -1.46 -19.10
N ASN A 103 0.12 -0.84 -19.47
CA ASN A 103 1.43 -1.48 -19.57
C ASN A 103 2.29 -1.09 -18.37
N ASN A 104 2.39 -2.00 -17.41
CA ASN A 104 3.31 -1.97 -16.29
C ASN A 104 4.05 -3.31 -16.23
N VAL A 105 5.10 -3.41 -15.41
CA VAL A 105 5.96 -4.59 -15.34
C VAL A 105 5.17 -5.88 -15.09
N MET A 106 4.15 -5.82 -14.24
CA MET A 106 3.34 -6.98 -13.88
C MET A 106 2.36 -7.34 -15.00
N SER A 107 1.67 -6.36 -15.61
CA SER A 107 0.75 -6.64 -16.71
C SER A 107 1.47 -7.13 -17.96
N MET A 108 2.65 -6.57 -18.27
CA MET A 108 3.51 -7.02 -19.36
C MET A 108 4.02 -8.43 -19.12
N TYR A 109 4.50 -8.75 -17.91
CA TYR A 109 4.93 -10.09 -17.56
C TYR A 109 3.80 -11.11 -17.74
N ARG A 110 2.61 -10.83 -17.19
CA ARG A 110 1.44 -11.71 -17.34
C ARG A 110 1.07 -11.92 -18.80
N LYS A 111 1.07 -10.86 -19.61
CA LYS A 111 0.80 -10.95 -21.05
C LYS A 111 1.83 -11.83 -21.77
N GLN A 112 3.12 -11.64 -21.49
CA GLN A 112 4.20 -12.41 -22.11
C GLN A 112 4.15 -13.91 -21.73
N CYS A 113 3.76 -14.20 -20.49
CA CYS A 113 3.69 -15.56 -19.97
C CYS A 113 2.31 -16.23 -20.15
N GLY A 114 1.34 -15.57 -20.81
CA GLY A 114 0.00 -16.12 -21.01
C GLY A 114 -0.79 -16.33 -19.71
N ILE A 115 -0.56 -15.49 -18.71
CA ILE A 115 -1.21 -15.57 -17.40
C ILE A 115 -2.48 -14.72 -17.42
N ASP A 116 -3.64 -15.38 -17.34
CA ASP A 116 -4.92 -14.72 -17.12
C ASP A 116 -5.83 -15.55 -16.18
N TYR A 117 -6.88 -14.92 -15.67
CA TYR A 117 -7.81 -15.50 -14.68
C TYR A 117 -9.28 -15.24 -15.05
N ARG A 118 -9.58 -14.87 -16.29
CA ARG A 118 -10.95 -14.51 -16.70
C ARG A 118 -11.91 -15.70 -16.63
N ASP A 119 -11.37 -16.91 -16.74
CA ASP A 119 -12.10 -18.17 -16.54
C ASP A 119 -12.53 -18.41 -15.08
N LEU A 120 -11.98 -17.65 -14.13
CA LEU A 120 -12.26 -17.77 -12.69
C LEU A 120 -13.05 -16.57 -12.13
N GLU A 121 -13.26 -15.53 -12.93
CA GLU A 121 -14.09 -14.39 -12.55
C GLU A 121 -15.54 -14.86 -12.29
N ALA A 122 -16.17 -14.33 -11.24
CA ALA A 122 -17.50 -14.78 -10.88
C ALA A 122 -18.53 -14.33 -11.91
N SER A 123 -19.40 -15.26 -12.29
CA SER A 123 -20.65 -14.97 -12.98
C SER A 123 -21.75 -14.72 -11.93
N GLY A 124 -22.01 -13.46 -11.56
CA GLY A 124 -23.14 -13.06 -10.69
C GLY A 124 -22.77 -12.51 -9.30
N GLU A 125 -23.72 -12.61 -8.37
CA GLU A 125 -23.77 -11.99 -7.02
C GLU A 125 -22.77 -12.59 -6.00
N ALA A 126 -21.47 -12.57 -6.31
CA ALA A 126 -20.46 -13.15 -5.43
C ALA A 126 -20.26 -12.32 -4.14
N THR A 127 -20.74 -12.80 -3.00
CA THR A 127 -20.62 -12.07 -1.72
C THR A 127 -19.22 -12.12 -1.09
N THR A 128 -18.36 -13.04 -1.55
CA THR A 128 -17.01 -13.28 -1.01
C THR A 128 -16.02 -13.55 -2.13
N CYS A 129 -14.83 -12.95 -2.02
CA CYS A 129 -13.77 -13.08 -3.02
C CYS A 129 -12.43 -13.47 -2.38
N PHE A 130 -11.64 -14.24 -3.13
CA PHE A 130 -10.23 -14.44 -2.84
C PHE A 130 -9.42 -13.30 -3.46
N PHE A 131 -8.69 -12.57 -2.64
CA PHE A 131 -7.75 -11.53 -3.08
C PHE A 131 -6.30 -12.06 -3.01
N PRO A 132 -5.75 -12.61 -4.11
CA PRO A 132 -4.37 -13.12 -4.16
C PRO A 132 -3.30 -12.02 -4.13
N GLY A 133 -3.65 -10.77 -4.46
CA GLY A 133 -2.67 -9.70 -4.66
C GLY A 133 -1.82 -9.87 -5.93
N CYS A 134 -1.09 -8.82 -6.31
CA CYS A 134 -0.37 -8.77 -7.58
C CYS A 134 0.79 -9.77 -7.70
N THR A 135 1.56 -9.98 -6.62
CA THR A 135 2.73 -10.88 -6.61
C THR A 135 2.33 -12.33 -6.85
N LEU A 136 1.36 -12.86 -6.08
CA LEU A 136 0.92 -14.24 -6.20
C LEU A 136 0.30 -14.52 -7.58
N MET A 137 -0.57 -13.61 -8.05
CA MET A 137 -1.18 -13.70 -9.38
C MET A 137 -0.17 -13.68 -10.53
N THR A 138 0.94 -12.96 -10.37
CA THR A 138 1.90 -12.75 -11.46
C THR A 138 2.97 -13.83 -11.50
N TYR A 139 3.51 -14.21 -10.33
CA TYR A 139 4.68 -15.10 -10.27
C TYR A 139 4.36 -16.52 -9.82
N SER A 140 3.13 -16.82 -9.40
CA SER A 140 2.73 -18.17 -8.99
C SER A 140 1.30 -18.50 -9.44
N PRO A 141 1.02 -18.50 -10.76
CA PRO A 141 -0.34 -18.70 -11.27
C PRO A 141 -0.93 -20.08 -10.96
N GLY A 142 -0.12 -21.14 -10.99
CA GLY A 142 -0.57 -22.48 -10.58
C GLY A 142 -1.00 -22.53 -9.12
N LEU A 143 -0.22 -21.91 -8.22
CA LEU A 143 -0.57 -21.81 -6.80
C LEU A 143 -1.82 -20.95 -6.58
N THR A 144 -1.92 -19.81 -7.28
CA THR A 144 -3.09 -18.93 -7.22
C THR A 144 -4.38 -19.69 -7.54
N ARG A 145 -4.37 -20.46 -8.64
CA ARG A 145 -5.52 -21.26 -9.09
C ARG A 145 -5.87 -22.37 -8.10
N GLU A 146 -4.87 -23.06 -7.55
CA GLU A 146 -5.10 -24.14 -6.59
C GLU A 146 -5.66 -23.62 -5.26
N VAL A 147 -5.15 -22.48 -4.76
CA VAL A 147 -5.71 -21.83 -3.56
C VAL A 147 -7.16 -21.41 -3.81
N PHE A 148 -7.44 -20.76 -4.94
CA PHE A 148 -8.81 -20.39 -5.30
C PHE A 148 -9.74 -21.59 -5.35
N LYS A 149 -9.33 -22.67 -6.02
CA LYS A 149 -10.11 -23.91 -6.12
C LYS A 149 -10.47 -24.46 -4.74
N ARG A 150 -9.50 -24.57 -3.83
CA ARG A 150 -9.75 -25.08 -2.46
C ARG A 150 -10.68 -24.19 -1.66
N LEU A 151 -10.51 -22.86 -1.76
CA LEU A 151 -11.40 -21.91 -1.09
C LEU A 151 -12.82 -21.97 -1.66
N LYS A 152 -12.97 -22.17 -2.98
CA LYS A 152 -14.25 -22.31 -3.65
C LYS A 152 -14.94 -23.64 -3.30
N ASP A 153 -14.24 -24.76 -3.38
CA ASP A 153 -14.75 -26.08 -3.05
C ASP A 153 -15.14 -26.17 -1.56
N GLY A 154 -14.44 -25.44 -0.69
CA GLY A 154 -14.77 -25.30 0.73
C GLY A 154 -15.87 -24.28 1.06
N GLY A 155 -16.45 -23.59 0.06
CA GLY A 155 -17.50 -22.60 0.26
C GLY A 155 -17.06 -21.28 0.90
N VAL A 156 -15.76 -20.98 0.93
CA VAL A 156 -15.18 -19.77 1.57
C VAL A 156 -15.22 -18.55 0.64
N CYS A 157 -15.02 -18.74 -0.66
CA CYS A 157 -15.11 -17.67 -1.65
C CYS A 157 -15.79 -18.12 -2.94
N GLN A 158 -16.44 -17.20 -3.64
CA GLN A 158 -17.16 -17.46 -4.90
C GLN A 158 -16.43 -16.88 -6.11
N ALA A 159 -15.65 -15.82 -5.90
CA ALA A 159 -14.93 -15.09 -6.93
C ALA A 159 -13.44 -14.98 -6.63
N ILE A 160 -12.65 -14.73 -7.66
CA ILE A 160 -11.29 -14.20 -7.51
C ILE A 160 -11.30 -12.70 -7.82
N TRP A 161 -10.60 -11.91 -7.00
CA TRP A 161 -10.40 -10.48 -7.24
C TRP A 161 -9.07 -10.28 -7.96
N THR A 162 -9.12 -9.79 -9.20
CA THR A 162 -7.93 -9.60 -10.06
C THR A 162 -7.50 -8.14 -10.18
N ASP A 163 -8.36 -7.19 -9.81
CA ASP A 163 -8.05 -5.76 -9.85
C ASP A 163 -7.00 -5.35 -8.81
N CYS A 164 -6.19 -4.33 -9.14
CA CYS A 164 -5.16 -3.84 -8.23
C CYS A 164 -5.75 -3.03 -7.07
N CYS A 165 -5.28 -3.29 -5.85
CA CYS A 165 -5.65 -2.53 -4.65
C CYS A 165 -5.06 -1.11 -4.58
N GLY A 166 -4.16 -0.73 -5.50
CA GLY A 166 -3.52 0.60 -5.52
C GLY A 166 -2.42 0.80 -4.49
N LYS A 167 -2.02 -0.24 -3.72
CA LYS A 167 -1.04 -0.11 -2.61
C LYS A 167 0.27 0.58 -3.01
N LEU A 168 0.77 0.31 -4.22
CA LEU A 168 1.99 0.95 -4.70
C LEU A 168 1.81 2.46 -4.92
N LEU A 169 0.65 2.91 -5.40
CA LEU A 169 0.35 4.33 -5.56
C LEU A 169 0.35 5.04 -4.21
N GLU A 170 -0.26 4.41 -3.20
CA GLU A 170 -0.23 4.89 -1.81
C GLU A 170 1.21 5.02 -1.30
N GLN A 171 2.00 3.94 -1.41
CA GLN A 171 3.37 3.90 -0.89
C GLN A 171 4.34 4.82 -1.62
N LEU A 172 4.08 5.19 -2.88
CA LEU A 172 4.87 6.18 -3.60
C LEU A 172 4.44 7.62 -3.33
N GLY A 173 3.31 7.85 -2.64
CA GLY A 173 2.77 9.19 -2.40
C GLY A 173 1.89 9.74 -3.53
N LEU A 174 1.43 8.90 -4.47
CA LEU A 174 0.60 9.30 -5.60
C LEU A 174 -0.89 9.36 -5.22
N GLN A 175 -1.24 10.27 -4.31
CA GLN A 175 -2.53 10.31 -3.63
C GLN A 175 -3.73 10.45 -4.58
N GLN A 176 -3.69 11.40 -5.53
CA GLN A 176 -4.80 11.60 -6.48
C GLN A 176 -5.04 10.36 -7.36
N ARG A 177 -3.98 9.64 -7.73
CA ARG A 177 -4.09 8.43 -8.55
C ARG A 177 -4.62 7.25 -7.74
N LEU A 178 -4.23 7.15 -6.47
CA LEU A 178 -4.82 6.20 -5.54
C LEU A 178 -6.33 6.41 -5.41
N GLU A 179 -6.77 7.66 -5.23
CA GLU A 179 -8.20 8.00 -5.11
C GLU A 179 -8.97 7.58 -6.37
N ASN A 180 -8.45 7.92 -7.56
CA ASN A 180 -9.05 7.51 -8.83
C ASN A 180 -9.13 5.98 -8.96
N ALA A 181 -8.08 5.25 -8.54
CA ALA A 181 -8.07 3.80 -8.54
C ALA A 181 -9.11 3.22 -7.57
N GLN A 182 -9.21 3.77 -6.36
CA GLN A 182 -10.18 3.35 -5.35
C GLN A 182 -11.62 3.62 -5.77
N GLU A 183 -11.90 4.75 -6.42
CA GLU A 183 -13.22 5.04 -6.99
C GLU A 183 -13.62 4.02 -8.07
N ARG A 184 -12.68 3.64 -8.94
CA ARG A 184 -12.90 2.58 -9.92
C ARG A 184 -13.21 1.25 -9.25
N LEU A 185 -12.45 0.88 -8.22
CA LEU A 185 -12.70 -0.35 -7.44
C LEU A 185 -14.09 -0.34 -6.79
N LYS A 186 -14.50 0.78 -6.18
CA LYS A 186 -15.84 0.90 -5.57
C LYS A 186 -16.94 0.62 -6.59
N LYS A 187 -16.82 1.13 -7.82
CA LYS A 187 -17.79 0.87 -8.90
C LYS A 187 -17.83 -0.61 -9.29
N LEU A 188 -16.68 -1.28 -9.30
CA LEU A 188 -16.60 -2.72 -9.57
C LEU A 188 -17.23 -3.54 -8.44
N CYS A 189 -17.01 -3.18 -7.18
CA CYS A 189 -17.62 -3.84 -6.02
C CYS A 189 -19.15 -3.67 -5.95
N VAL A 190 -19.69 -2.56 -6.47
CA VAL A 190 -21.15 -2.34 -6.53
C VAL A 190 -21.81 -3.28 -7.57
N ASN A 191 -21.07 -3.69 -8.60
CA ASN A 191 -21.53 -4.64 -9.62
C ASN A 191 -21.37 -6.12 -9.22
N ILE A 192 -20.84 -6.40 -8.02
CA ILE A 192 -20.71 -7.73 -7.43
C ILE A 192 -21.90 -8.05 -6.50
N ARG A 193 -22.85 -7.11 -6.34
CA ARG A 193 -24.09 -7.32 -5.58
C ARG A 193 -25.13 -8.11 -6.34
#